data_AF-A0A4Y8CFK0-F1
#
_entry.id   AF-A0A4Y8CFK0-F1
#
_cell.length_a   1.000
_cell.length_b   1.000
_cell.length_c   1.000
_cell.angle_alpha   90.00
_cell.angle_beta   90.00
_cell.angle_gamma   90.00
#
_symmetry.space_group_name_H-M   'P 1'
#
loop_
_entity.id
_entity.type
_entity.pdbx_description
1 polymer ?
#
loop_
_entity_poly.entity_id
_entity_poly.type
_entity_poly.pdbx_seq_one_letter_code
_entity_poly.pdbx_strand_id
1 'polypeptide(L)'
;AAFSKNTKLNFSQRITGKDGKWDKVSLEIWAEQKEFVKDNKEMLNRAKELFVNNCGICHAIHKEKEFTANTWPAIFRSMADRTGIDKKDRWLV
;
A
#
# COMPACT_ATOMS: atom_id res chain seq x y z
N ALA A 1 -2.07 -11.58 12.40
CA ALA A 1 -1.85 -11.19 10.99
C ALA A 1 -0.51 -11.77 10.51
N ALA A 2 -0.45 -12.28 9.28
CA ALA A 2 0.76 -12.89 8.71
C ALA A 2 1.98 -11.96 8.67
N PHE A 3 1.76 -10.64 8.70
CA PHE A 3 2.80 -9.60 8.68
C PHE A 3 2.72 -8.68 9.92
N SER A 4 2.78 -9.25 11.13
CA SER A 4 2.88 -8.43 12.35
C SER A 4 4.32 -7.96 12.59
N LYS A 5 4.50 -6.85 13.33
CA LYS A 5 5.83 -6.27 13.64
C LYS A 5 6.82 -7.27 14.28
N ASN A 6 6.31 -8.30 14.95
CA ASN A 6 7.12 -9.29 15.66
C ASN A 6 7.07 -10.68 15.01
N THR A 7 6.45 -10.81 13.83
CA THR A 7 6.41 -12.10 13.12
C THR A 7 7.71 -12.29 12.35
N LYS A 8 8.45 -13.36 12.66
CA LYS A 8 9.59 -13.78 11.84
C LYS A 8 9.07 -14.25 10.47
N LEU A 9 9.44 -13.54 9.42
CA LEU A 9 9.10 -13.89 8.04
C LEU A 9 10.12 -14.88 7.49
N ASN A 10 9.64 -16.02 7.01
CA ASN A 10 10.48 -17.03 6.35
C ASN A 10 10.43 -16.79 4.84
N PHE A 11 11.47 -16.15 4.31
CA PHE A 11 11.59 -15.92 2.88
C PHE A 11 12.07 -17.19 2.18
N SER A 12 11.28 -17.71 1.24
CA SER A 12 11.67 -18.83 0.38
C SER A 12 12.63 -18.40 -0.73
N GLN A 13 12.58 -17.13 -1.12
CA GLN A 13 13.50 -16.54 -2.10
C GLN A 13 13.81 -15.09 -1.74
N ARG A 14 15.05 -14.66 -2.00
CA ARG A 14 15.46 -13.26 -2.00
C ARG A 14 16.45 -13.03 -3.15
N ILE A 15 16.11 -12.12 -4.05
CA ILE A 15 16.99 -11.64 -5.11
C ILE A 15 17.31 -10.18 -4.82
N THR A 16 18.58 -9.87 -4.60
CA THR A 16 19.03 -8.52 -4.27
C THR A 16 18.81 -7.56 -5.43
N GLY A 17 18.16 -6.43 -5.14
CA GLY A 17 18.02 -5.34 -6.10
C GLY A 17 19.37 -4.66 -6.34
N LYS A 18 19.63 -4.24 -7.58
CA LYS A 18 20.79 -3.41 -7.94
C LYS A 18 20.37 -1.97 -8.16
N ASP A 19 21.30 -1.04 -8.02
CA ASP A 19 21.12 0.39 -8.36
C ASP A 19 19.93 1.05 -7.64
N GLY A 20 19.80 0.81 -6.33
CA GLY A 20 18.74 1.40 -5.50
C GLY A 20 17.34 0.79 -5.69
N LYS A 21 17.23 -0.34 -6.40
CA LYS A 21 15.97 -1.10 -6.54
C LYS A 21 15.73 -1.99 -5.32
N TRP A 22 14.45 -2.25 -5.03
CA TRP A 22 14.04 -3.17 -3.96
C TRP A 22 14.41 -4.62 -4.27
N ASP A 23 14.65 -5.39 -3.21
CA ASP A 23 14.81 -6.85 -3.29
C ASP A 23 13.50 -7.52 -3.73
N LYS A 24 13.60 -8.49 -4.64
CA LYS A 24 12.48 -9.36 -4.96
C LYS A 24 12.47 -10.52 -3.97
N VAL A 25 11.43 -10.61 -3.14
CA VAL A 25 11.26 -11.66 -2.15
C VAL A 25 10.04 -12.53 -2.44
N SER A 26 10.12 -13.80 -2.05
CA SER A 26 8.99 -14.73 -2.04
C SER A 26 8.85 -15.33 -0.65
N LEU A 27 7.62 -15.57 -0.22
CA LEU A 27 7.28 -16.28 1.01
C LEU A 27 5.91 -16.95 0.87
N GLU A 28 5.66 -17.92 1.72
CA GLU A 28 4.37 -18.59 1.84
C GLU A 28 3.74 -18.24 3.19
N ILE A 29 2.47 -17.86 3.20
CA ILE A 29 1.74 -17.46 4.41
C ILE A 29 0.34 -18.06 4.43
N TRP A 30 -0.18 -18.25 5.64
CA TRP A 30 -1.55 -18.68 5.88
C TRP A 30 -2.38 -17.50 6.39
N ALA A 31 -3.57 -17.31 5.81
CA ALA A 31 -4.52 -16.27 6.20
C ALA A 31 -5.95 -16.80 6.02
N GLU A 32 -6.89 -16.28 6.81
CA GLU A 32 -8.29 -16.65 6.70
C GLU A 32 -8.92 -16.04 5.44
N GLN A 33 -9.60 -16.86 4.63
CA GLN A 33 -10.20 -16.44 3.37
C GLN A 33 -11.19 -15.26 3.53
N LYS A 34 -11.86 -15.17 4.68
CA LYS A 34 -12.87 -14.14 4.97
C LYS A 34 -12.31 -12.72 5.01
N GLU A 35 -10.99 -12.57 5.17
CA GLU A 35 -10.29 -11.29 5.23
C GLU A 35 -9.87 -10.79 3.83
N PHE A 36 -10.09 -11.60 2.79
CA PHE A 36 -9.79 -11.22 1.40
C PHE A 36 -11.00 -10.60 0.72
N VAL A 37 -10.75 -9.54 -0.04
CA VAL A 37 -11.69 -9.07 -1.06
C VAL A 37 -11.84 -10.10 -2.16
N LYS A 38 -12.90 -10.00 -2.98
CA LYS A 38 -13.18 -10.98 -4.02
C LYS A 38 -12.08 -11.04 -5.09
N ASP A 39 -11.53 -9.88 -5.46
CA ASP A 39 -10.49 -9.76 -6.47
C ASP A 39 -9.71 -8.44 -6.34
N ASN A 40 -8.61 -8.33 -7.09
CA ASN A 40 -7.77 -7.13 -7.12
C ASN A 40 -8.52 -5.89 -7.60
N LYS A 41 -9.54 -6.03 -8.45
CA LYS A 41 -10.27 -4.89 -9.01
C LYS A 41 -11.11 -4.22 -7.93
N GLU A 42 -11.76 -5.00 -7.06
CA GLU A 42 -12.50 -4.48 -5.90
C GLU A 42 -11.58 -3.68 -4.96
N MET A 43 -10.42 -4.24 -4.61
CA MET A 43 -9.42 -3.57 -3.77
C MET A 43 -8.92 -2.27 -4.41
N LEU A 44 -8.55 -2.30 -5.70
CA LEU A 44 -8.05 -1.12 -6.41
C LEU A 44 -9.12 -0.04 -6.61
N ASN A 45 -10.39 -0.42 -6.78
CA ASN A 45 -11.50 0.53 -6.84
C ASN A 45 -11.65 1.27 -5.50
N ARG A 46 -11.60 0.55 -4.37
CA ARG A 46 -11.65 1.17 -3.04
C ARG A 46 -10.45 2.10 -2.81
N ALA A 47 -9.24 1.70 -3.23
CA ALA A 47 -8.05 2.55 -3.18
C ALA A 47 -8.25 3.85 -3.96
N LYS A 48 -8.80 3.75 -5.18
CA LYS A 48 -9.09 4.90 -6.04
C LYS A 48 -10.13 5.84 -5.43
N GLU A 49 -11.21 5.30 -4.87
CA GLU A 49 -12.22 6.11 -4.18
C GLU A 49 -11.64 6.86 -2.99
N LEU A 50 -10.84 6.19 -2.17
CA LEU A 50 -10.15 6.83 -1.04
C LEU A 50 -9.23 7.95 -1.53
N PHE A 51 -8.44 7.71 -2.58
CA PHE A 51 -7.55 8.71 -3.16
C PHE A 51 -8.32 9.93 -3.70
N VAL A 52 -9.28 9.73 -4.60
CA VAL A 52 -10.03 10.81 -5.26
C VAL A 52 -10.83 11.65 -4.26
N ASN A 53 -11.46 11.01 -3.27
CA ASN A 53 -12.33 11.71 -2.33
C ASN A 53 -11.56 12.43 -1.21
N ASN A 54 -10.28 12.11 -0.98
CA ASN A 54 -9.55 12.63 0.16
C ASN A 54 -8.32 13.47 -0.18
N CYS A 55 -7.65 13.22 -1.32
CA CYS A 55 -6.40 13.90 -1.67
C CYS A 55 -6.60 15.24 -2.41
N GLY A 56 -7.83 15.57 -2.79
CA GLY A 56 -8.20 16.84 -3.44
C GLY A 56 -8.92 17.85 -2.55
N ILE A 57 -9.06 17.58 -1.25
CA ILE A 57 -9.88 18.42 -0.34
C ILE A 57 -9.23 19.79 -0.09
N CYS A 58 -7.90 19.84 0.05
CA CYS A 58 -7.17 21.05 0.43
C CYS A 58 -6.51 21.78 -0.74
N HIS A 59 -6.19 21.06 -1.82
CA HIS A 59 -5.56 21.58 -3.03
C HIS A 59 -5.92 20.67 -4.23
N ALA A 60 -5.54 21.08 -5.44
CA ALA A 60 -5.72 20.24 -6.62
C ALA A 60 -5.07 18.86 -6.42
N ILE A 61 -5.79 17.81 -6.78
CA ILE A 61 -5.31 16.44 -6.62
C ILE A 61 -4.15 16.15 -7.60
N HIS A 62 -3.10 15.50 -7.10
CA HIS A 62 -2.00 15.01 -7.92
C HIS A 62 -2.46 13.92 -8.90
N LYS A 63 -1.76 13.77 -10.03
CA LYS A 63 -2.08 12.71 -10.99
C LYS A 63 -1.64 11.34 -10.44
N GLU A 64 -2.40 10.28 -10.70
CA GLU A 64 -2.11 8.91 -10.21
C GLU A 64 -0.69 8.41 -10.58
N LYS A 65 -0.10 8.92 -11.67
CA LYS A 65 1.23 8.53 -12.17
C LYS A 65 2.35 9.56 -11.89
N GLU A 66 2.07 10.55 -11.05
CA GLU A 66 3.04 11.63 -10.76
C GLU A 66 4.22 11.13 -9.91
N PHE A 67 3.95 10.22 -8.97
CA PHE A 67 4.96 9.67 -8.06
C PHE A 67 5.26 8.20 -8.41
N THR A 68 6.52 7.81 -8.23
CA THR A 68 6.91 6.41 -8.34
C THR A 68 6.41 5.61 -7.14
N ALA A 69 6.29 4.29 -7.28
CA ALA A 69 5.96 3.40 -6.16
C ALA A 69 6.94 3.54 -4.98
N ASN A 70 8.19 3.94 -5.23
CA ASN A 70 9.21 4.13 -4.18
C ASN A 70 9.06 5.48 -3.47
N THR A 71 8.61 6.50 -4.19
CA THR A 71 8.42 7.86 -3.66
C THR A 71 7.09 8.01 -2.93
N TRP A 72 6.05 7.33 -3.43
CA TRP A 72 4.67 7.46 -2.96
C TRP A 72 4.48 7.30 -1.44
N PRO A 73 5.09 6.30 -0.76
CA PRO A 73 4.90 6.16 0.68
C PRO A 73 5.32 7.38 1.49
N ALA A 74 6.35 8.11 1.06
CA ALA A 74 6.79 9.33 1.73
C ALA A 74 5.80 10.48 1.50
N ILE A 75 5.30 10.62 0.28
CA ILE A 75 4.29 11.62 -0.09
C ILE A 75 3.00 11.37 0.70
N PHE A 76 2.47 10.14 0.64
CA PHE A 76 1.24 9.77 1.33
C PHE A 76 1.35 10.01 2.85
N ARG A 77 2.45 9.59 3.50
CA ARG A 77 2.66 9.85 4.94
C ARG A 77 2.67 11.33 5.29
N SER A 78 3.16 12.21 4.42
CA SER A 78 3.16 13.65 4.69
C SER A 78 1.74 14.23 4.71
N MET A 79 0.78 13.58 4.03
CA MET A 79 -0.59 14.06 3.89
C MET A 79 -1.62 13.25 4.68
N ALA A 80 -1.35 11.99 5.03
CA ALA A 80 -2.35 11.06 5.56
C ALA A 80 -3.04 11.50 6.86
N ASP A 81 -2.40 12.32 7.70
CA ASP A 81 -3.02 12.88 8.91
C ASP A 81 -3.87 14.14 8.64
N ARG A 82 -3.85 14.64 7.40
CA ARG A 82 -4.65 15.78 6.91
C ARG A 82 -5.81 15.34 6.02
N THR A 83 -6.00 14.03 5.84
CA THR A 83 -7.10 13.46 5.05
C THR A 83 -8.17 12.85 5.96
N GLY A 84 -9.35 12.56 5.39
CA GLY A 84 -10.40 11.79 6.06
C GLY A 84 -10.20 10.27 6.01
N ILE A 85 -9.03 9.78 5.60
CA ILE A 85 -8.76 8.34 5.44
C ILE A 85 -8.52 7.71 6.82
N ASP A 86 -9.35 6.72 7.18
CA ASP A 86 -9.19 5.94 8.41
C ASP A 86 -7.80 5.27 8.45
N LYS A 87 -7.17 5.25 9.63
CA LYS A 87 -5.86 4.62 9.85
C LYS A 87 -5.80 3.19 9.34
N LYS A 88 -6.90 2.44 9.43
CA LYS A 88 -6.97 1.05 8.96
C LYS A 88 -6.99 0.93 7.43
N ASP A 89 -7.32 1.99 6.71
CA ASP A 89 -7.42 2.03 5.24
C ASP A 89 -6.19 2.67 4.58
N ARG A 90 -5.30 3.29 5.38
CA ARG A 90 -4.07 3.97 4.90
C ARG A 90 -3.07 3.07 4.18
N TRP A 91 -3.11 1.75 4.37
CA TRP A 91 -2.22 0.84 3.66
C TRP A 91 -2.68 0.57 2.22
N LEU A 92 -3.95 0.86 1.93
CA LEU A 92 -4.59 0.59 0.65
C LEU A 92 -4.32 1.70 -0.39
N VAL A 93 -4.01 2.91 0.09
CA VAL A 93 -3.76 4.11 -0.71
C VAL A 93 -2.27 4.35 -0.83
#